data_AF-A0A9W8YPV3-F1
#
_entry.id   AF-A0A9W8YPV3-F1
#
_cell.length_a   1.000
_cell.length_b   1.000
_cell.length_c   1.000
_cell.angle_alpha   90.00
_cell.angle_beta   90.00
_cell.angle_gamma   90.00
#
_symmetry.space_group_name_H-M   'P 1'
#
loop_
_entity.id
_entity.type
_entity.pdbx_description
1 polymer ?
#
loop_
_entity_poly.entity_id
_entity_poly.type
_entity_poly.pdbx_seq_one_letter_code
_entity_poly.pdbx_strand_id
1 'polypeptide(L)'
;MTAPSSGANGMGSQARLVHVGRSDGRFWTLEEINAHLAVKGSSKQIGEPISQEINQIPDDKIKSLLAQWKVVVATGLAETLAWPRDSQYQVNFPEGFCLRECTPRGAGAEKEVGMFGHPQGCTDEFVYKYPYEFIPHVLWLLSDSNEHKQCPCKPCHLATGRPLPRTFAEKMDEQIAAMGATTLAPKAPEAKAPKKKATATKKKATTVDDAGSKTVKDTAVAPAKPTKKSTVSRPPQATIPSAVVPAAPSAPADPPFVNKEPTMFRRGEMVWCQQVVGSGWRIGVIREIRPDSPSPYVVIGLGHSSLDIPDSERNLLQLRPFLAFSVPAISVPEIRDNDFNKVNWQGVLSNPQYSGEMIGLEASKLAALEIDGSWSTFNILKAGPKQPKNITMYGGVFLGAEMIRLGDPIRPKDKTRDTLLEITEISVTESTVQADPADPTSISTQYALAFRGIEYQAVLVDENGKIPGQPEGAIFAKDTAFRTLAAKAGGKRMKCVWQRKSYDTVWHERDVAGRSYASDELIHVTKGEEEVKKAHSTGVFQEASAFLNNRMQSAASRNYGRKVNRWATYSQAVNIVHQCPRVGPDITEDSEN
;
A
#
# COMPACT_ATOMS: atom_id res chain seq x y z
N MET A 1 17.77 -37.22 -4.75
CA MET A 1 17.51 -37.96 -3.49
C MET A 1 16.36 -37.25 -2.77
N THR A 2 15.51 -38.01 -2.06
CA THR A 2 14.46 -37.53 -1.12
C THR A 2 13.60 -36.33 -1.56
N ALA A 3 12.40 -36.63 -2.07
CA ALA A 3 11.31 -35.66 -2.13
C ALA A 3 10.81 -35.31 -0.70
N PRO A 4 10.40 -34.06 -0.43
CA PRO A 4 9.74 -33.72 0.83
C PRO A 4 8.30 -34.28 0.83
N SER A 5 7.92 -34.84 1.98
CA SER A 5 6.63 -35.49 2.21
C SER A 5 5.46 -34.49 2.24
N SER A 6 4.31 -34.94 1.73
CA SER A 6 3.04 -34.23 1.82
C SER A 6 2.54 -34.17 3.27
N GLY A 7 2.84 -33.07 3.97
CA GLY A 7 2.26 -32.74 5.27
C GLY A 7 0.91 -32.04 5.11
N ALA A 8 -0.19 -32.76 5.31
CA ALA A 8 -1.52 -32.17 5.33
C ALA A 8 -1.77 -31.43 6.66
N ASN A 9 -1.89 -30.10 6.60
CA ASN A 9 -2.60 -29.28 7.59
C ASN A 9 -2.99 -27.95 6.94
N GLY A 10 -4.14 -27.95 6.28
CA GLY A 10 -4.66 -26.76 5.58
C GLY A 10 -5.37 -25.80 6.52
N MET A 11 -4.68 -24.74 6.93
CA MET A 11 -5.35 -23.45 7.18
C MET A 11 -5.32 -22.68 5.86
N GLY A 12 -6.49 -22.28 5.36
CA GLY A 12 -6.62 -21.66 4.05
C GLY A 12 -5.96 -20.29 3.99
N SER A 13 -4.72 -20.23 3.48
CA SER A 13 -4.08 -18.97 3.11
C SER A 13 -4.88 -18.32 1.99
N GLN A 14 -5.49 -17.16 2.26
CA GLN A 14 -6.24 -16.42 1.25
C GLN A 14 -5.25 -15.90 0.19
N ALA A 15 -5.46 -16.28 -1.06
CA ALA A 15 -4.57 -15.89 -2.15
C ALA A 15 -4.54 -14.36 -2.30
N ARG A 16 -3.34 -13.79 -2.44
CA ARG A 16 -3.11 -12.36 -2.66
C ARG A 16 -3.65 -11.97 -4.02
N LEU A 17 -4.54 -10.98 -4.05
CA LEU A 17 -5.12 -10.48 -5.30
C LEU A 17 -4.20 -9.43 -5.93
N VAL A 18 -3.97 -9.58 -7.23
CA VAL A 18 -3.04 -8.77 -8.03
C VAL A 18 -3.86 -7.95 -9.00
N HIS A 19 -3.72 -6.63 -8.93
CA HIS A 19 -4.43 -5.69 -9.79
C HIS A 19 -3.45 -5.08 -10.78
N VAL A 20 -3.79 -5.09 -12.07
CA VAL A 20 -2.95 -4.51 -13.13
C VAL A 20 -3.44 -3.09 -13.35
N GLY A 21 -2.66 -2.10 -12.90
CA GLY A 21 -3.09 -0.69 -12.86
C GLY A 21 -3.32 -0.04 -14.22
N ARG A 22 -2.75 -0.60 -15.30
CA ARG A 22 -2.95 -0.15 -16.69
C ARG A 22 -3.65 -1.23 -17.51
N SER A 23 -4.54 -0.82 -18.41
CA SER A 23 -5.06 -1.67 -19.47
C SER A 23 -5.10 -0.94 -20.81
N ASP A 24 -4.86 -1.68 -21.88
CA ASP A 24 -5.16 -1.30 -23.27
C ASP A 24 -6.36 -2.07 -23.85
N GLY A 25 -7.08 -2.81 -22.98
CA GLY A 25 -8.14 -3.72 -23.37
C GLY A 25 -9.35 -3.02 -23.97
N ARG A 26 -9.81 -3.51 -25.12
CA ARG A 26 -11.10 -3.16 -25.72
C ARG A 26 -12.12 -4.24 -25.38
N PHE A 27 -13.21 -3.86 -24.73
CA PHE A 27 -14.36 -4.75 -24.58
C PHE A 27 -15.06 -4.92 -25.93
N TRP A 28 -14.88 -6.08 -26.57
CA TRP A 28 -15.55 -6.46 -27.80
C TRP A 28 -16.93 -7.05 -27.49
N THR A 29 -17.98 -6.57 -28.17
CA THR A 29 -19.35 -7.08 -27.98
C THR A 29 -19.52 -8.46 -28.61
N LEU A 30 -20.56 -9.20 -28.20
CA LEU A 30 -20.81 -10.53 -28.77
C LEU A 30 -21.15 -10.45 -30.27
N GLU A 31 -21.84 -9.38 -30.68
CA GLU A 31 -22.16 -9.08 -32.07
C GLU A 31 -20.91 -8.79 -32.90
N GLU A 32 -19.99 -7.95 -32.40
CA GLU A 32 -18.71 -7.66 -33.08
C GLU A 32 -17.90 -8.94 -33.31
N ILE A 33 -17.76 -9.77 -32.26
CA ILE A 33 -17.00 -11.02 -32.32
C ILE A 33 -17.63 -11.99 -33.33
N ASN A 34 -18.95 -12.22 -33.24
CA ASN A 34 -19.64 -13.15 -34.12
C ASN A 34 -19.71 -12.66 -35.58
N ALA A 35 -19.80 -11.35 -35.82
CA ALA A 35 -19.71 -10.77 -37.16
C ALA A 35 -18.33 -11.02 -37.79
N HIS A 36 -17.24 -10.79 -37.04
CA HIS A 36 -15.88 -11.09 -37.50
C HIS A 36 -15.65 -12.59 -37.77
N LEU A 37 -16.22 -13.47 -36.95
CA LEU A 37 -16.15 -14.91 -37.15
C LEU A 37 -16.94 -15.38 -38.38
N ALA A 38 -18.13 -14.81 -38.61
CA ALA A 38 -18.95 -15.11 -39.79
C ALA A 38 -18.24 -14.71 -41.09
N VAL A 39 -17.59 -13.54 -41.14
CA VAL A 39 -16.81 -13.08 -42.31
C VAL A 39 -15.61 -14.00 -42.59
N LYS A 40 -14.93 -14.51 -41.55
CA LYS A 40 -13.85 -15.50 -41.71
C LYS A 40 -14.36 -16.96 -41.92
N GLY A 41 -15.67 -17.17 -42.08
CA GLY A 41 -16.25 -18.51 -42.28
C GLY A 41 -16.06 -19.46 -41.09
N SER A 42 -15.83 -18.94 -39.89
CA SER A 42 -15.57 -19.75 -38.70
C SER A 42 -16.84 -20.46 -38.22
N SER A 43 -16.69 -21.72 -37.83
CA SER A 43 -17.75 -22.53 -37.25
C SER A 43 -17.81 -22.45 -35.72
N LYS A 44 -16.97 -21.63 -35.08
CA LYS A 44 -16.99 -21.39 -33.62
C LYS A 44 -18.14 -20.45 -33.24
N GLN A 45 -18.84 -20.78 -32.16
CA GLN A 45 -19.77 -19.89 -31.47
C GLN A 45 -19.14 -19.42 -30.15
N ILE A 46 -19.15 -18.11 -29.92
CA ILE A 46 -18.61 -17.50 -28.70
C ILE A 46 -19.75 -17.24 -27.71
N GLY A 47 -19.47 -17.43 -26.42
CA GLY A 47 -20.39 -17.13 -25.32
C GLY A 47 -20.25 -15.71 -24.76
N GLU A 48 -21.10 -15.39 -23.78
CA GLU A 48 -20.99 -14.17 -23.00
C GLU A 48 -19.70 -14.11 -22.15
N PRO A 49 -19.28 -12.92 -21.66
CA PRO A 49 -18.17 -12.82 -20.72
C PRO A 49 -18.43 -13.63 -19.46
N ILE A 50 -17.47 -14.47 -19.10
CA ILE A 50 -17.43 -15.15 -17.80
C ILE A 50 -17.14 -14.10 -16.73
N SER A 51 -17.99 -14.02 -15.70
CA SER A 51 -17.78 -13.07 -14.59
C SER A 51 -16.44 -13.30 -13.90
N GLN A 52 -15.76 -12.23 -13.49
CA GLN A 52 -14.51 -12.34 -12.73
C GLN A 52 -14.74 -12.76 -11.25
N GLU A 53 -15.98 -12.69 -10.77
CA GLU A 53 -16.39 -13.15 -9.44
C GLU A 53 -16.80 -14.63 -9.47
N ILE A 54 -16.02 -15.49 -8.81
CA ILE A 54 -16.23 -16.95 -8.77
C ILE A 54 -17.64 -17.32 -8.26
N ASN A 55 -18.21 -16.52 -7.35
CA ASN A 55 -19.53 -16.74 -6.77
C ASN A 55 -20.69 -16.50 -7.75
N GLN A 56 -20.46 -15.77 -8.85
CA GLN A 56 -21.48 -15.48 -9.87
C GLN A 56 -21.51 -16.53 -10.99
N ILE A 57 -20.56 -17.47 -11.01
CA ILE A 57 -20.48 -18.53 -12.03
C ILE A 57 -21.26 -19.74 -11.52
N PRO A 58 -22.21 -20.33 -12.27
CA PRO A 58 -22.91 -21.52 -11.83
C PRO A 58 -22.10 -22.81 -12.05
N ASP A 59 -21.34 -22.90 -13.13
CA ASP A 59 -20.61 -24.09 -13.58
C ASP A 59 -19.24 -24.24 -12.87
N ASP A 60 -19.06 -25.36 -12.15
CA ASP A 60 -17.83 -25.64 -11.38
C ASP A 60 -16.59 -25.90 -12.25
N LYS A 61 -16.76 -26.38 -13.50
CA LYS A 61 -15.66 -26.50 -14.47
C LYS A 61 -15.19 -25.11 -14.89
N ILE A 62 -16.12 -24.19 -15.12
CA ILE A 62 -15.81 -22.80 -15.48
C ILE A 62 -15.19 -22.05 -14.29
N LYS A 63 -15.66 -22.25 -13.05
CA LYS A 63 -14.99 -21.73 -11.83
C LYS A 63 -13.54 -22.20 -11.75
N SER A 64 -13.32 -23.50 -11.97
CA SER A 64 -12.00 -24.12 -11.92
C SER A 64 -11.06 -23.55 -13.00
N LEU A 65 -11.56 -23.36 -14.23
CA LEU A 65 -10.83 -22.73 -15.32
C LEU A 65 -10.52 -21.26 -15.03
N LEU A 66 -11.47 -20.47 -14.53
CA LEU A 66 -11.22 -19.07 -14.13
C LEU A 66 -10.14 -19.00 -13.05
N ALA A 67 -10.26 -19.82 -12.00
CA ALA A 67 -9.28 -19.88 -10.92
C ALA A 67 -7.88 -20.29 -11.45
N GLN A 68 -7.82 -21.28 -12.35
CA GLN A 68 -6.57 -21.68 -13.02
C GLN A 68 -5.97 -20.53 -13.82
N TRP A 69 -6.76 -19.81 -14.63
CA TRP A 69 -6.29 -18.64 -15.38
C TRP A 69 -5.77 -17.54 -14.44
N LYS A 70 -6.53 -17.20 -13.39
CA LYS A 70 -6.13 -16.20 -12.39
C LYS A 70 -4.84 -16.57 -11.68
N VAL A 71 -4.66 -17.84 -11.30
CA VAL A 71 -3.43 -18.33 -10.64
C VAL A 71 -2.26 -18.41 -11.61
N VAL A 72 -2.39 -19.03 -12.79
CA VAL A 72 -1.26 -19.22 -13.72
C VAL A 72 -0.70 -17.88 -14.21
N VAL A 73 -1.56 -16.91 -14.53
CA VAL A 73 -1.08 -15.57 -14.90
C VAL A 73 -0.35 -14.92 -13.72
N ALA A 74 -0.93 -14.96 -12.52
CA ALA A 74 -0.31 -14.36 -11.33
C ALA A 74 1.01 -15.03 -10.93
N THR A 75 1.14 -16.35 -11.07
CA THR A 75 2.40 -17.09 -10.87
C THR A 75 3.46 -16.65 -11.87
N GLY A 76 3.10 -16.50 -13.15
CA GLY A 76 4.03 -16.00 -14.16
C GLY A 76 4.52 -14.58 -13.91
N LEU A 77 3.65 -13.71 -13.39
CA LEU A 77 4.04 -12.39 -12.90
C LEU A 77 4.96 -12.50 -11.68
N ALA A 78 4.60 -13.33 -10.69
CA ALA A 78 5.38 -13.55 -9.47
C ALA A 78 6.80 -14.05 -9.76
N GLU A 79 6.95 -15.00 -10.69
CA GLU A 79 8.25 -15.51 -11.12
C GLU A 79 9.08 -14.44 -11.84
N THR A 80 8.48 -13.69 -12.76
CA THR A 80 9.19 -12.68 -13.56
C THR A 80 9.56 -11.44 -12.74
N LEU A 81 8.72 -11.07 -11.77
CA LEU A 81 8.88 -9.89 -10.91
C LEU A 81 9.50 -10.22 -9.55
N ALA A 82 9.93 -11.48 -9.34
CA ALA A 82 10.56 -12.00 -8.13
C ALA A 82 9.76 -11.73 -6.83
N TRP A 83 8.45 -11.91 -6.87
CA TRP A 83 7.58 -11.78 -5.69
C TRP A 83 7.83 -12.90 -4.65
N PRO A 84 7.45 -12.68 -3.37
CA PRO A 84 7.57 -13.70 -2.31
C PRO A 84 6.88 -15.03 -2.67
N ARG A 85 7.62 -16.14 -2.57
CA ARG A 85 7.17 -17.51 -2.92
C ARG A 85 6.35 -18.21 -1.83
N ASP A 86 6.19 -17.57 -0.67
CA ASP A 86 5.41 -18.05 0.48
C ASP A 86 3.89 -17.85 0.31
N SER A 87 3.48 -17.16 -0.75
CA SER A 87 2.13 -16.67 -0.96
C SER A 87 1.55 -17.21 -2.25
N GLN A 88 0.28 -17.61 -2.23
CA GLN A 88 -0.48 -17.87 -3.45
C GLN A 88 -0.98 -16.53 -4.01
N TYR A 89 -0.90 -16.35 -5.33
CA TYR A 89 -1.39 -15.14 -6.01
C TYR A 89 -2.54 -15.47 -6.97
N GLN A 90 -3.43 -14.51 -7.18
CA GLN A 90 -4.46 -14.51 -8.22
C GLN A 90 -4.50 -13.13 -8.88
N VAL A 91 -4.70 -13.06 -10.20
CA VAL A 91 -4.81 -11.78 -10.91
C VAL A 91 -6.28 -11.41 -11.16
N ASN A 92 -6.62 -10.13 -11.01
CA ASN A 92 -7.80 -9.55 -11.65
C ASN A 92 -7.41 -9.12 -13.07
N PHE A 93 -8.16 -9.58 -14.07
CA PHE A 93 -7.78 -9.29 -15.46
C PHE A 93 -7.93 -7.79 -15.74
N PRO A 94 -6.99 -7.17 -16.50
CA PRO A 94 -7.04 -5.75 -16.83
C PRO A 94 -8.37 -5.36 -17.49
N GLU A 95 -8.80 -4.11 -17.30
CA GLU A 95 -10.07 -3.61 -17.83
C GLU A 95 -10.22 -3.85 -19.34
N GLY A 96 -11.40 -4.28 -19.78
CA GLY A 96 -11.65 -4.66 -21.18
C GLY A 96 -11.21 -6.09 -21.57
N PHE A 97 -10.40 -6.77 -20.75
CA PHE A 97 -10.11 -8.20 -20.93
C PHE A 97 -11.10 -9.08 -20.16
N CYS A 98 -11.57 -10.16 -20.79
CA CYS A 98 -12.47 -11.13 -20.19
C CYS A 98 -12.29 -12.53 -20.79
N LEU A 99 -12.55 -13.56 -19.98
CA LEU A 99 -12.69 -14.92 -20.50
C LEU A 99 -14.07 -15.09 -21.14
N ARG A 100 -14.13 -15.81 -22.27
CA ARG A 100 -15.38 -16.26 -22.90
C ARG A 100 -15.28 -17.74 -23.25
N GLU A 101 -16.40 -18.43 -23.23
CA GLU A 101 -16.51 -19.79 -23.76
C GLU A 101 -16.46 -19.77 -25.30
N CYS A 102 -15.73 -20.72 -25.87
CA CYS A 102 -15.60 -20.96 -27.29
C CYS A 102 -16.14 -22.37 -27.58
N THR A 103 -17.30 -22.47 -28.23
CA THR A 103 -17.91 -23.76 -28.60
C THR A 103 -17.71 -24.01 -30.11
N PRO A 104 -16.95 -25.04 -30.52
CA PRO A 104 -16.91 -25.45 -31.93
C PRO A 104 -18.28 -26.00 -32.36
N ARG A 105 -18.78 -25.68 -33.57
CA ARG A 105 -19.94 -26.41 -34.13
C ARG A 105 -19.56 -27.86 -34.45
N GLY A 106 -19.87 -28.74 -33.51
CA GLY A 106 -19.81 -30.19 -33.65
C GLY A 106 -20.40 -30.85 -32.41
N ALA A 107 -21.28 -31.84 -32.59
CA ALA A 107 -21.87 -32.55 -31.46
C ALA A 107 -20.78 -33.32 -30.70
N GLY A 108 -20.56 -32.95 -29.43
CA GLY A 108 -19.55 -33.58 -28.56
C GLY A 108 -18.17 -32.91 -28.53
N ALA A 109 -17.97 -31.76 -29.19
CA ALA A 109 -16.74 -30.99 -29.03
C ALA A 109 -16.63 -30.39 -27.62
N GLU A 110 -15.45 -30.44 -27.01
CA GLU A 110 -15.22 -29.86 -25.69
C GLU A 110 -15.25 -28.31 -25.76
N LYS A 111 -15.88 -27.68 -24.76
CA LYS A 111 -15.90 -26.22 -24.61
C LYS A 111 -14.49 -25.71 -24.27
N GLU A 112 -13.93 -24.89 -25.16
CA GLU A 112 -12.70 -24.14 -24.92
C GLU A 112 -13.01 -22.84 -24.15
N VAL A 113 -12.03 -22.27 -23.45
CA VAL A 113 -12.13 -20.93 -22.83
C VAL A 113 -10.91 -20.11 -23.23
N GLY A 114 -11.13 -18.91 -23.77
CA GLY A 114 -10.07 -18.00 -24.21
C GLY A 114 -10.25 -16.59 -23.65
N MET A 115 -9.14 -15.84 -23.56
CA MET A 115 -9.13 -14.43 -23.16
C MET A 115 -9.31 -13.52 -24.38
N PHE A 116 -10.41 -12.78 -24.37
CA PHE A 116 -10.72 -11.72 -25.33
C PHE A 116 -10.38 -10.37 -24.70
N GLY A 117 -10.13 -9.36 -25.53
CA GLY A 117 -9.92 -7.98 -25.07
C GLY A 117 -8.78 -7.23 -25.77
N HIS A 118 -7.92 -7.92 -26.52
CA HIS A 118 -6.77 -7.26 -27.18
C HIS A 118 -7.25 -6.15 -28.15
N PRO A 119 -6.67 -4.94 -28.11
CA PRO A 119 -7.20 -3.80 -28.88
C PRO A 119 -7.09 -3.95 -30.40
N GLN A 120 -6.15 -4.78 -30.88
CA GLN A 120 -5.89 -4.97 -32.31
C GLN A 120 -6.90 -5.89 -33.02
N GLY A 121 -7.78 -6.57 -32.29
CA GLY A 121 -8.84 -7.38 -32.87
C GLY A 121 -9.41 -8.46 -31.95
N CYS A 122 -10.50 -9.08 -32.37
CA CYS A 122 -11.19 -10.14 -31.64
C CYS A 122 -11.24 -11.51 -32.38
N THR A 123 -10.51 -11.65 -33.48
CA THR A 123 -10.38 -12.94 -34.20
C THR A 123 -9.43 -13.90 -33.47
N ASP A 124 -9.49 -15.19 -33.80
CA ASP A 124 -8.72 -16.31 -33.18
C ASP A 124 -7.18 -16.09 -33.13
N GLU A 125 -6.63 -15.17 -33.93
CA GLU A 125 -5.23 -14.70 -33.93
C GLU A 125 -4.88 -13.71 -32.78
N PHE A 126 -5.87 -12.99 -32.25
CA PHE A 126 -5.74 -11.97 -31.20
C PHE A 126 -6.34 -12.41 -29.85
N VAL A 127 -6.91 -13.61 -29.79
CA VAL A 127 -7.40 -14.26 -28.57
C VAL A 127 -6.26 -15.05 -27.95
N TYR A 128 -6.04 -14.90 -26.64
CA TYR A 128 -5.13 -15.78 -25.90
C TYR A 128 -5.89 -17.07 -25.57
N LYS A 129 -5.40 -18.20 -26.05
CA LYS A 129 -6.03 -19.52 -25.88
C LYS A 129 -5.63 -20.19 -24.57
N TYR A 130 -4.51 -19.77 -24.00
CA TYR A 130 -3.98 -20.30 -22.75
C TYR A 130 -3.47 -19.15 -21.85
N PRO A 131 -3.52 -19.31 -20.51
CA PRO A 131 -3.14 -18.25 -19.58
C PRO A 131 -1.69 -17.77 -19.73
N TYR A 132 -0.75 -18.66 -20.06
CA TYR A 132 0.64 -18.26 -20.21
C TYR A 132 0.88 -17.40 -21.45
N GLU A 133 0.04 -17.47 -22.49
CA GLU A 133 0.15 -16.56 -23.66
C GLU A 133 -0.15 -15.10 -23.29
N PHE A 134 -0.91 -14.88 -22.20
CA PHE A 134 -1.33 -13.56 -21.73
C PHE A 134 -0.31 -12.89 -20.80
N ILE A 135 0.47 -13.68 -20.05
CA ILE A 135 1.53 -13.16 -19.13
C ILE A 135 2.41 -12.08 -19.79
N PRO A 136 2.95 -12.25 -21.02
CA PRO A 136 3.85 -11.28 -21.63
C PRO A 136 3.15 -9.96 -21.99
N HIS A 137 1.83 -9.98 -22.23
CA HIS A 137 1.04 -8.76 -22.40
C HIS A 137 0.81 -8.04 -21.08
N VAL A 138 0.51 -8.78 -20.01
CA VAL A 138 0.35 -8.21 -18.66
C VAL A 138 1.67 -7.65 -18.13
N LEU A 139 2.80 -8.32 -18.38
CA LEU A 139 4.14 -7.79 -18.05
C LEU A 139 4.45 -6.51 -18.83
N TRP A 140 4.03 -6.41 -20.09
CA TRP A 140 4.15 -5.17 -20.85
C TRP A 140 3.22 -4.08 -20.29
N LEU A 141 1.97 -4.40 -19.90
CA LEU A 141 1.05 -3.49 -19.21
C LEU A 141 1.61 -2.95 -17.88
N LEU A 142 2.45 -3.73 -17.20
CA LEU A 142 3.18 -3.34 -15.98
C LEU A 142 4.52 -2.62 -16.27
N SER A 143 4.81 -2.25 -17.52
CA SER A 143 6.03 -1.54 -17.91
C SER A 143 5.74 -0.14 -18.44
N ASP A 144 6.73 0.75 -18.38
CA ASP A 144 6.63 2.15 -18.84
C ASP A 144 6.37 2.30 -20.36
N SER A 145 6.44 1.20 -21.11
CA SER A 145 6.23 1.20 -22.55
C SER A 145 4.76 1.29 -22.93
N ASN A 146 4.38 2.31 -23.69
CA ASN A 146 3.07 2.44 -24.32
C ASN A 146 3.04 1.96 -25.78
N GLU A 147 4.12 1.35 -26.28
CA GLU A 147 4.21 0.88 -27.67
C GLU A 147 3.96 -0.63 -27.79
N HIS A 148 2.92 -1.03 -28.54
CA HIS A 148 2.70 -2.46 -28.90
C HIS A 148 3.88 -3.09 -29.67
N LYS A 149 4.78 -2.27 -30.26
CA LYS A 149 6.04 -2.69 -30.88
C LYS A 149 7.10 -3.15 -29.87
N GLN A 150 6.91 -2.90 -28.58
CA GLN A 150 7.78 -3.32 -27.50
C GLN A 150 7.15 -4.44 -26.65
N CYS A 151 5.84 -4.69 -26.81
CA CYS A 151 5.17 -5.82 -26.19
C CYS A 151 5.64 -7.16 -26.81
N PRO A 152 6.09 -8.14 -26.00
CA PRO A 152 6.53 -9.45 -26.49
C PRO A 152 5.38 -10.44 -26.74
N CYS A 153 4.11 -10.06 -26.53
CA CYS A 153 2.99 -10.98 -26.72
C CYS A 153 2.72 -11.27 -28.21
N LYS A 154 2.20 -12.47 -28.50
CA LYS A 154 1.92 -12.95 -29.86
C LYS A 154 0.91 -12.07 -30.63
N PRO A 155 -0.24 -11.66 -30.04
CA PRO A 155 -1.14 -10.67 -30.64
C PRO A 155 -0.46 -9.35 -31.06
N CYS A 156 0.46 -8.82 -30.24
CA CYS A 156 1.21 -7.60 -30.56
C CYS A 156 2.25 -7.82 -31.68
N HIS A 157 2.94 -8.96 -31.70
CA HIS A 157 3.86 -9.30 -32.80
C HIS A 157 3.13 -9.39 -34.14
N LEU A 158 1.98 -10.08 -34.18
CA LEU A 158 1.14 -10.19 -35.38
C LEU A 158 0.66 -8.81 -35.86
N ALA A 159 0.08 -8.00 -34.96
CA ALA A 159 -0.40 -6.65 -35.31
C ALA A 159 0.70 -5.69 -35.79
N THR A 160 1.94 -5.87 -35.31
CA THR A 160 3.07 -5.00 -35.67
C THR A 160 3.95 -5.56 -36.80
N GLY A 161 3.56 -6.69 -37.41
CA GLY A 161 4.32 -7.34 -38.49
C GLY A 161 5.70 -7.84 -38.07
N ARG A 162 5.96 -8.01 -36.77
CA ARG A 162 7.27 -8.45 -36.24
C ARG A 162 7.33 -9.97 -36.21
N PRO A 163 8.42 -10.60 -36.70
CA PRO A 163 8.58 -12.05 -36.60
C PRO A 163 8.54 -12.48 -35.13
N LEU A 164 7.87 -13.59 -34.85
CA LEU A 164 7.86 -14.17 -33.51
C LEU A 164 9.28 -14.72 -33.21
N PRO A 165 9.90 -14.41 -32.06
CA PRO A 165 11.21 -14.97 -31.73
C PRO A 165 11.11 -16.49 -31.64
N ARG A 166 12.04 -17.22 -32.28
CA ARG A 166 12.03 -18.71 -32.27
C ARG A 166 12.02 -19.27 -30.84
N THR A 167 12.85 -18.69 -29.98
CA THR A 167 12.93 -19.03 -28.55
C THR A 167 11.67 -18.71 -27.74
N PHE A 168 10.77 -17.86 -28.26
CA PHE A 168 9.46 -17.61 -27.64
C PHE A 168 8.46 -18.68 -28.09
N ALA A 169 8.42 -19.01 -29.38
CA ALA A 169 7.60 -20.11 -29.90
C ALA A 169 7.97 -21.47 -29.24
N GLU A 170 9.27 -21.80 -29.20
CA GLU A 170 9.78 -23.04 -28.58
C GLU A 170 9.39 -23.14 -27.09
N LYS A 171 9.45 -22.04 -26.34
CA LYS A 171 9.01 -21.99 -24.93
C LYS A 171 7.50 -22.07 -24.75
N MET A 172 6.71 -21.50 -25.69
CA MET A 172 5.26 -21.66 -25.67
C MET A 172 4.87 -23.12 -25.89
N ASP A 173 5.48 -23.78 -26.89
CA ASP A 173 5.20 -25.19 -27.20
C ASP A 173 5.58 -26.13 -26.04
N GLU A 174 6.70 -25.86 -25.35
CA GLU A 174 7.10 -26.58 -24.12
C GLU A 174 6.08 -26.38 -22.97
N GLN A 175 5.56 -25.16 -22.78
CA GLN A 175 4.55 -24.87 -21.76
C GLN A 175 3.17 -25.47 -22.10
N ILE A 176 2.78 -25.53 -23.38
CA ILE A 176 1.59 -26.26 -23.85
C ILE A 176 1.70 -27.73 -23.48
N ALA A 177 2.84 -28.36 -23.80
CA ALA A 177 3.07 -29.77 -23.51
C ALA A 177 3.05 -30.07 -22.00
N ALA A 178 3.65 -29.19 -21.18
CA ALA A 178 3.63 -29.33 -19.73
C ALA A 178 2.21 -29.22 -19.13
N MET A 179 1.38 -28.29 -19.61
CA MET A 179 0.00 -28.12 -19.11
C MET A 179 -0.93 -29.26 -19.56
N GLY A 180 -0.77 -29.78 -20.78
CA GLY A 180 -1.57 -30.90 -21.30
C GLY A 180 -1.48 -32.18 -20.47
N ALA A 181 -0.40 -32.36 -19.71
CA ALA A 181 -0.20 -33.52 -18.82
C ALA A 181 -0.99 -33.45 -17.49
N THR A 182 -1.67 -32.33 -17.18
CA THR A 182 -2.27 -32.09 -15.85
C THR A 182 -3.81 -32.19 -15.83
N THR A 183 -4.44 -32.48 -16.97
CA THR A 183 -5.91 -32.62 -17.09
C THR A 183 -6.40 -34.07 -16.91
N LEU A 184 -6.93 -34.35 -15.71
CA LEU A 184 -7.91 -35.39 -15.36
C LEU A 184 -7.90 -36.73 -16.14
N ALA A 185 -7.25 -37.74 -15.57
CA ALA A 185 -7.54 -39.16 -15.83
C ALA A 185 -7.95 -39.86 -14.51
N PRO A 186 -9.07 -40.61 -14.44
CA PRO A 186 -9.49 -41.27 -13.20
C PRO A 186 -8.58 -42.46 -12.84
N LYS A 187 -8.17 -42.56 -11.57
CA LYS A 187 -7.45 -43.74 -11.08
C LYS A 187 -8.38 -44.95 -10.99
N ALA A 188 -8.04 -46.01 -11.74
CA ALA A 188 -8.46 -47.39 -11.49
C ALA A 188 -7.21 -48.24 -11.16
N PRO A 189 -7.35 -49.36 -10.43
CA PRO A 189 -6.27 -49.86 -9.57
C PRO A 189 -5.17 -50.68 -10.27
N GLU A 190 -4.06 -50.76 -9.53
CA GLU A 190 -2.75 -51.27 -9.91
C GLU A 190 -2.71 -52.78 -10.16
N ALA A 191 -2.11 -53.21 -11.27
CA ALA A 191 -1.83 -54.63 -11.54
C ALA A 191 -0.47 -54.85 -12.23
N LYS A 192 0.51 -55.27 -11.42
CA LYS A 192 1.67 -56.13 -11.72
C LYS A 192 2.60 -55.77 -12.90
N ALA A 193 3.88 -55.58 -12.55
CA ALA A 193 5.06 -55.55 -13.43
C ALA A 193 5.35 -56.94 -14.09
N PRO A 194 6.47 -57.17 -14.83
CA PRO A 194 7.55 -56.28 -15.27
C PRO A 194 7.99 -56.46 -16.75
N LYS A 195 8.94 -55.64 -17.25
CA LYS A 195 10.18 -56.15 -17.90
C LYS A 195 11.24 -55.08 -18.27
N LYS A 196 12.48 -55.49 -18.00
CA LYS A 196 13.78 -54.95 -18.40
C LYS A 196 13.88 -54.48 -19.87
N LYS A 197 14.74 -53.48 -20.11
CA LYS A 197 15.91 -53.65 -21.00
C LYS A 197 17.06 -52.75 -20.56
N ALA A 198 18.29 -53.18 -20.85
CA ALA A 198 19.52 -52.54 -20.40
C ALA A 198 20.54 -52.43 -21.55
N THR A 199 21.36 -51.39 -21.53
CA THR A 199 22.66 -51.25 -22.22
C THR A 199 23.29 -49.96 -21.62
N ALA A 200 24.40 -49.96 -20.86
CA ALA A 200 25.77 -50.39 -21.17
C ALA A 200 26.37 -49.54 -22.33
N THR A 201 27.57 -48.95 -22.29
CA THR A 201 28.75 -49.13 -21.39
C THR A 201 29.76 -47.97 -21.60
N LYS A 202 30.48 -47.49 -20.58
CA LYS A 202 31.98 -47.54 -20.49
C LYS A 202 32.58 -46.72 -19.34
N LYS A 203 33.63 -47.32 -18.75
CA LYS A 203 34.49 -46.78 -17.68
C LYS A 203 35.52 -45.79 -18.25
N LYS A 204 36.02 -44.88 -17.42
CA LYS A 204 37.47 -44.81 -17.12
C LYS A 204 37.67 -44.38 -15.66
N ALA A 205 38.72 -44.88 -15.03
CA ALA A 205 39.03 -44.67 -13.63
C ALA A 205 40.46 -44.11 -13.49
N THR A 206 40.72 -43.41 -12.39
CA THR A 206 42.07 -43.27 -11.82
C THR A 206 41.97 -43.21 -10.29
N THR A 207 42.82 -43.97 -9.61
CA THR A 207 43.16 -43.91 -8.18
C THR A 207 44.02 -42.65 -7.90
N VAL A 208 44.39 -42.24 -6.69
CA VAL A 208 44.59 -42.90 -5.36
C VAL A 208 44.02 -41.97 -4.24
N ASP A 209 44.28 -42.01 -2.92
CA ASP A 209 45.29 -42.69 -2.07
C ASP A 209 44.72 -43.02 -0.66
N ASP A 210 45.58 -43.40 0.31
CA ASP A 210 45.27 -43.98 1.63
C ASP A 210 45.60 -43.06 2.84
N ALA A 211 45.44 -43.60 4.06
CA ALA A 211 45.77 -43.11 5.40
C ALA A 211 44.79 -42.10 6.09
N GLY A 212 44.55 -42.18 7.40
CA GLY A 212 45.03 -43.15 8.39
C GLY A 212 44.56 -42.82 9.81
N SER A 213 44.17 -43.84 10.58
CA SER A 213 43.57 -43.76 11.93
C SER A 213 44.41 -43.03 13.00
N LYS A 214 43.75 -42.38 13.98
CA LYS A 214 44.02 -42.59 15.42
C LYS A 214 42.94 -42.10 16.38
N THR A 215 42.78 -42.84 17.47
CA THR A 215 41.89 -42.64 18.64
C THR A 215 42.62 -41.95 19.81
N VAL A 216 41.87 -41.58 20.87
CA VAL A 216 42.13 -41.84 22.34
C VAL A 216 41.55 -40.73 23.27
N LYS A 217 40.39 -41.05 23.89
CA LYS A 217 40.04 -41.07 25.34
C LYS A 217 40.18 -39.87 26.34
N ASP A 218 39.07 -39.71 27.08
CA ASP A 218 38.90 -39.77 28.57
C ASP A 218 38.91 -38.55 29.52
N THR A 219 37.86 -38.49 30.37
CA THR A 219 37.74 -37.90 31.74
C THR A 219 37.95 -36.36 31.89
N ALA A 220 37.57 -35.61 32.94
CA ALA A 220 36.96 -35.76 34.29
C ALA A 220 36.54 -34.32 34.76
N VAL A 221 35.82 -34.00 35.86
CA VAL A 221 34.95 -34.65 36.88
C VAL A 221 34.14 -33.52 37.58
N ALA A 222 33.00 -33.81 38.24
CA ALA A 222 32.22 -32.83 39.03
C ALA A 222 32.42 -32.99 40.56
N PRO A 223 32.31 -31.90 41.36
CA PRO A 223 31.96 -32.05 42.79
C PRO A 223 30.96 -31.03 43.39
N ALA A 224 30.01 -31.58 44.14
CA ALA A 224 29.53 -31.20 45.50
C ALA A 224 28.87 -29.84 45.88
N LYS A 225 27.70 -30.02 46.54
CA LYS A 225 26.93 -29.18 47.52
C LYS A 225 27.77 -28.77 48.77
N PRO A 226 27.36 -27.84 49.71
CA PRO A 226 26.10 -27.98 50.49
C PRO A 226 25.43 -26.80 51.32
N THR A 227 24.08 -26.84 51.40
CA THR A 227 23.18 -26.69 52.61
C THR A 227 22.85 -25.37 53.37
N LYS A 228 21.57 -25.34 53.87
CA LYS A 228 20.94 -24.59 55.01
C LYS A 228 20.50 -23.12 54.74
N LYS A 229 19.40 -22.57 55.30
CA LYS A 229 18.39 -23.05 56.30
C LYS A 229 17.01 -22.32 56.19
N SER A 230 15.98 -22.98 56.72
CA SER A 230 14.55 -22.64 56.95
C SER A 230 14.09 -21.20 57.29
N THR A 231 12.84 -20.87 56.89
CA THR A 231 11.79 -20.31 57.79
C THR A 231 10.37 -20.65 57.33
N VAL A 232 9.37 -20.51 58.20
CA VAL A 232 8.01 -21.11 58.12
C VAL A 232 6.93 -20.03 58.03
N SER A 233 5.85 -20.23 57.25
CA SER A 233 4.46 -20.02 57.72
C SER A 233 3.35 -20.26 56.66
N ARG A 234 2.20 -20.72 57.19
CA ARG A 234 0.81 -20.61 56.67
C ARG A 234 0.39 -21.51 55.48
N PRO A 235 -0.69 -22.30 55.61
CA PRO A 235 -1.31 -23.04 54.52
C PRO A 235 -2.40 -22.21 53.81
N PRO A 236 -2.37 -22.12 52.47
CA PRO A 236 -3.55 -21.84 51.66
C PRO A 236 -3.90 -23.01 50.74
N GLN A 237 -5.17 -23.03 50.33
CA GLN A 237 -5.86 -24.03 49.50
C GLN A 237 -5.04 -24.63 48.34
N ALA A 238 -5.27 -25.92 48.10
CA ALA A 238 -4.90 -26.58 46.85
C ALA A 238 -5.74 -26.03 45.68
N THR A 239 -5.25 -24.96 45.04
CA THR A 239 -5.70 -24.58 43.70
C THR A 239 -5.15 -25.55 42.67
N ILE A 240 -6.04 -26.11 41.85
CA ILE A 240 -5.72 -26.95 40.69
C ILE A 240 -4.77 -26.16 39.76
N PRO A 241 -3.68 -26.76 39.25
CA PRO A 241 -2.81 -26.06 38.31
C PRO A 241 -3.58 -25.71 37.04
N SER A 242 -3.74 -24.41 36.77
CA SER A 242 -4.24 -23.94 35.48
C SER A 242 -3.24 -24.35 34.39
N ALA A 243 -3.74 -24.99 33.34
CA ALA A 243 -2.92 -25.35 32.20
C ALA A 243 -2.31 -24.08 31.58
N VAL A 244 -1.03 -24.16 31.22
CA VAL A 244 -0.35 -23.10 30.46
C VAL A 244 -1.04 -23.00 29.10
N VAL A 245 -1.83 -21.95 28.90
CA VAL A 245 -2.39 -21.61 27.58
C VAL A 245 -1.21 -21.23 26.68
N PRO A 246 -0.97 -21.92 25.56
CA PRO A 246 0.07 -21.54 24.61
C PRO A 246 -0.19 -20.12 24.13
N ALA A 247 0.86 -19.30 24.07
CA ALA A 247 0.76 -17.95 23.51
C ALA A 247 0.16 -18.02 22.10
N ALA A 248 -0.87 -17.21 21.84
CA ALA A 248 -1.55 -17.21 20.55
C ALA A 248 -0.53 -16.91 19.43
N PRO A 249 -0.58 -17.63 18.29
CA PRO A 249 0.31 -17.35 17.18
C PRO A 249 0.09 -15.90 16.70
N SER A 250 1.19 -15.18 16.51
CA SER A 250 1.18 -13.81 15.99
C SER A 250 0.40 -13.75 14.68
N ALA A 251 -0.54 -12.81 14.58
CA ALA A 251 -1.38 -12.63 13.41
C ALA A 251 -0.55 -12.53 12.12
N PRO A 252 -1.04 -13.07 10.98
CA PRO A 252 -0.34 -12.93 9.70
C PRO A 252 -0.14 -11.45 9.36
N ALA A 253 1.05 -11.11 8.88
CA ALA A 253 1.39 -9.75 8.51
C ALA A 253 0.47 -9.25 7.38
N ASP A 254 -0.07 -8.06 7.58
CA ASP A 254 -1.03 -7.45 6.65
C ASP A 254 -0.40 -7.11 5.30
N PRO A 255 -1.18 -7.12 4.21
CA PRO A 255 -0.70 -6.67 2.90
C PRO A 255 -0.27 -5.19 2.96
N PRO A 256 0.85 -4.81 2.32
CA PRO A 256 1.50 -3.50 2.52
C PRO A 256 0.72 -2.28 1.98
N PHE A 257 -0.47 -2.50 1.42
CA PHE A 257 -1.32 -1.46 0.82
C PHE A 257 -2.64 -1.22 1.56
N VAL A 258 -3.03 -2.06 2.52
CA VAL A 258 -4.25 -1.83 3.32
C VAL A 258 -3.89 -1.01 4.54
N ASN A 259 -4.03 0.32 4.43
CA ASN A 259 -3.83 1.22 5.55
C ASN A 259 -4.92 0.99 6.63
N LYS A 260 -4.53 0.34 7.73
CA LYS A 260 -5.40 0.05 8.88
C LYS A 260 -5.41 1.14 9.95
N GLU A 261 -4.63 2.21 9.80
CA GLU A 261 -4.71 3.33 10.75
C GLU A 261 -6.02 4.10 10.59
N PRO A 262 -6.46 4.84 11.63
CA PRO A 262 -7.66 5.66 11.53
C PRO A 262 -7.56 6.67 10.39
N THR A 263 -8.69 6.88 9.71
CA THR A 263 -8.82 7.81 8.58
C THR A 263 -8.73 9.28 8.99
N MET A 264 -9.05 9.60 10.26
CA MET A 264 -9.10 10.98 10.76
C MET A 264 -7.78 11.46 11.39
N PHE A 265 -7.11 10.63 12.18
CA PHE A 265 -5.96 11.03 13.01
C PHE A 265 -5.01 9.85 13.24
N ARG A 266 -3.72 10.05 12.98
CA ARG A 266 -2.68 9.00 12.99
C ARG A 266 -1.54 9.33 13.94
N ARG A 267 -0.73 8.34 14.29
CA ARG A 267 0.42 8.51 15.19
C ARG A 267 1.49 9.37 14.53
N GLY A 268 2.15 10.22 15.32
CA GLY A 268 3.13 11.18 14.81
C GLY A 268 2.55 12.37 14.04
N GLU A 269 1.22 12.50 13.94
CA GLU A 269 0.61 13.68 13.33
C GLU A 269 0.58 14.85 14.31
N MET A 270 0.84 16.04 13.77
CA MET A 270 0.67 17.29 14.50
C MET A 270 -0.80 17.72 14.39
N VAL A 271 -1.39 18.12 15.51
CA VAL A 271 -2.81 18.45 15.64
C VAL A 271 -2.99 19.65 16.56
N TRP A 272 -4.12 20.34 16.41
CA TRP A 272 -4.60 21.25 17.44
C TRP A 272 -5.39 20.44 18.48
N CYS A 273 -5.04 20.59 19.75
CA CYS A 273 -5.78 20.01 20.87
C CYS A 273 -6.38 21.10 21.75
N GLN A 274 -7.66 20.96 22.11
CA GLN A 274 -8.33 21.85 23.04
C GLN A 274 -7.97 21.44 24.48
N GLN A 275 -7.59 22.40 25.33
CA GLN A 275 -7.23 22.11 26.73
C GLN A 275 -8.47 21.81 27.59
N VAL A 276 -9.47 22.70 27.51
CA VAL A 276 -10.77 22.60 28.20
C VAL A 276 -11.86 23.07 27.22
N VAL A 277 -13.07 22.51 27.30
CA VAL A 277 -14.17 22.94 26.42
C VAL A 277 -14.42 24.44 26.62
N GLY A 278 -14.31 25.22 25.53
CA GLY A 278 -14.41 26.69 25.56
C GLY A 278 -13.11 27.44 25.84
N SER A 279 -11.99 26.75 26.11
CA SER A 279 -10.66 27.37 26.21
C SER A 279 -9.97 27.53 24.85
N GLY A 280 -8.80 28.17 24.87
CA GLY A 280 -7.88 28.20 23.74
C GLY A 280 -7.36 26.81 23.33
N TRP A 281 -6.86 26.75 22.10
CA TRP A 281 -6.20 25.59 21.51
C TRP A 281 -4.69 25.59 21.83
N ARG A 282 -4.08 24.41 21.83
CA ARG A 282 -2.64 24.17 21.87
C ARG A 282 -2.25 23.29 20.67
N ILE A 283 -0.97 23.29 20.31
CA ILE A 283 -0.42 22.41 19.28
C ILE A 283 0.23 21.22 19.99
N GLY A 284 0.05 20.03 19.43
CA GLY A 284 0.66 18.81 19.96
C GLY A 284 0.80 17.72 18.90
N VAL A 285 1.44 16.62 19.29
CA VAL A 285 1.69 15.45 18.44
C VAL A 285 0.99 14.24 19.02
N ILE A 286 0.30 13.47 18.18
CA ILE A 286 -0.34 12.21 18.59
C ILE A 286 0.74 11.16 18.89
N ARG A 287 0.94 10.86 20.18
CA ARG A 287 1.89 9.84 20.65
C ARG A 287 1.32 8.43 20.50
N GLU A 288 0.04 8.27 20.80
CA GLU A 288 -0.59 6.97 20.98
C GLU A 288 -2.05 7.00 20.54
N ILE A 289 -2.55 5.87 20.05
CA ILE A 289 -3.97 5.64 19.75
C ILE A 289 -4.40 4.37 20.47
N ARG A 290 -5.41 4.49 21.33
CA ARG A 290 -6.03 3.46 22.19
C ARG A 290 -7.51 3.30 21.82
N PRO A 291 -7.85 2.45 20.83
CA PRO A 291 -9.21 2.39 20.28
C PRO A 291 -10.32 2.11 21.32
N ASP A 292 -9.99 1.35 22.37
CA ASP A 292 -10.93 0.94 23.41
C ASP A 292 -11.16 1.99 24.52
N SER A 293 -10.53 3.18 24.41
CA SER A 293 -10.66 4.28 25.37
C SER A 293 -11.70 5.32 24.92
N PRO A 294 -12.50 5.92 25.83
CA PRO A 294 -13.37 7.06 25.51
C PRO A 294 -12.56 8.32 25.11
N SER A 295 -11.29 8.39 25.51
CA SER A 295 -10.31 9.35 24.99
C SER A 295 -9.21 8.57 24.27
N PRO A 296 -9.42 8.18 23.01
CA PRO A 296 -8.54 7.25 22.32
C PRO A 296 -7.21 7.86 21.90
N TYR A 297 -7.03 9.17 21.94
CA TYR A 297 -5.80 9.83 21.52
C TYR A 297 -4.98 10.31 22.72
N VAL A 298 -3.68 10.02 22.73
CA VAL A 298 -2.73 10.63 23.66
C VAL A 298 -1.86 11.61 22.88
N VAL A 299 -1.81 12.85 23.36
CA VAL A 299 -1.13 13.97 22.70
C VAL A 299 -0.06 14.54 23.61
N ILE A 300 1.20 14.53 23.15
CA ILE A 300 2.29 15.32 23.73
C ILE A 300 2.09 16.76 23.29
N GLY A 301 2.14 17.72 24.22
CA GLY A 301 2.13 19.15 23.86
C GLY A 301 3.46 19.58 23.22
N LEU A 302 3.38 20.34 22.13
CA LEU A 302 4.56 20.83 21.42
C LEU A 302 5.12 22.06 22.14
N GLY A 303 6.44 22.15 22.32
CA GLY A 303 7.13 23.25 23.01
C GLY A 303 8.54 22.85 23.42
N HIS A 304 9.36 23.78 23.93
CA HIS A 304 10.74 23.43 24.28
C HIS A 304 10.81 22.33 25.34
N SER A 305 11.58 21.27 25.07
CA SER A 305 11.69 20.05 25.89
C SER A 305 11.92 20.28 27.39
N SER A 306 12.60 21.36 27.78
CA SER A 306 12.84 21.73 29.19
C SER A 306 11.61 22.24 29.95
N LEU A 307 10.46 22.44 29.28
CA LEU A 307 9.21 22.87 29.90
C LEU A 307 8.37 21.71 30.47
N ASP A 308 8.81 20.47 30.24
CA ASP A 308 8.18 19.24 30.74
C ASP A 308 6.65 19.21 30.56
N ILE A 309 6.20 19.45 29.32
CA ILE A 309 4.77 19.53 28.99
C ILE A 309 4.18 18.11 29.06
N PRO A 310 3.21 17.84 29.95
CA PRO A 310 2.71 16.49 30.17
C PRO A 310 1.85 15.98 29.01
N ASP A 311 1.85 14.66 28.85
CA ASP A 311 0.90 13.93 28.00
C ASP A 311 -0.54 14.30 28.36
N SER A 312 -1.40 14.36 27.34
CA SER A 312 -2.82 14.67 27.52
C SER A 312 -3.72 13.73 26.71
N GLU A 313 -4.71 13.15 27.39
CA GLU A 313 -5.72 12.31 26.75
C GLU A 313 -6.81 13.16 26.11
N ARG A 314 -7.24 12.77 24.91
CA ARG A 314 -8.16 13.53 24.07
C ARG A 314 -9.18 12.62 23.38
N ASN A 315 -10.42 13.09 23.33
CA ASN A 315 -11.43 12.53 22.44
C ASN A 315 -11.39 13.20 21.05
N LEU A 316 -12.13 12.63 20.09
CA LEU A 316 -12.14 13.07 18.69
C LEU A 316 -12.55 14.55 18.54
N LEU A 317 -13.53 15.03 19.32
CA LEU A 317 -14.04 16.40 19.25
C LEU A 317 -13.13 17.44 19.90
N GLN A 318 -12.15 17.02 20.71
CA GLN A 318 -11.12 17.88 21.28
C GLN A 318 -9.91 18.09 20.35
N LEU A 319 -9.90 17.47 19.16
CA LEU A 319 -8.80 17.54 18.19
C LEU A 319 -9.23 18.18 16.87
N ARG A 320 -8.32 18.88 16.20
CA ARG A 320 -8.47 19.30 14.80
C ARG A 320 -7.20 18.95 14.01
N PRO A 321 -7.31 18.62 12.71
CA PRO A 321 -6.17 18.63 11.80
C PRO A 321 -5.38 19.92 11.96
N PHE A 322 -4.04 19.87 11.92
CA PHE A 322 -3.22 21.06 12.01
C PHE A 322 -3.62 22.14 10.98
N LEU A 323 -3.92 21.71 9.74
CA LEU A 323 -4.32 22.61 8.66
C LEU A 323 -5.72 23.23 8.85
N ALA A 324 -6.51 22.84 9.86
CA ALA A 324 -7.81 23.48 10.13
C ALA A 324 -7.68 24.95 10.60
N PHE A 325 -6.53 25.32 11.18
CA PHE A 325 -6.24 26.69 11.62
C PHE A 325 -4.87 27.14 11.11
N SER A 326 -4.62 28.45 11.13
CA SER A 326 -3.29 29.01 10.84
C SER A 326 -2.53 29.23 12.14
N VAL A 327 -1.21 28.98 12.15
CA VAL A 327 -0.36 29.30 13.31
C VAL A 327 -0.35 30.82 13.54
N PRO A 328 -0.71 31.32 14.74
CA PRO A 328 -0.65 32.75 15.04
C PRO A 328 0.79 33.28 14.94
N ALA A 329 0.93 34.59 14.73
CA ALA A 329 2.25 35.24 14.71
C ALA A 329 3.01 35.03 16.04
N ILE A 330 4.34 34.96 15.94
CA ILE A 330 5.23 34.83 17.10
C ILE A 330 5.33 36.18 17.81
N SER A 331 4.91 36.23 19.08
CA SER A 331 4.79 37.49 19.83
C SER A 331 6.14 37.97 20.39
N VAL A 332 6.97 37.05 20.90
CA VAL A 332 8.30 37.30 21.49
C VAL A 332 9.32 37.64 20.39
N PRO A 333 9.85 38.89 20.34
CA PRO A 333 10.76 39.31 19.27
C PRO A 333 12.05 38.48 19.17
N GLU A 334 12.61 38.06 20.29
CA GLU A 334 13.91 37.37 20.42
C GLU A 334 13.94 36.02 19.69
N ILE A 335 12.78 35.43 19.40
CA ILE A 335 12.65 34.11 18.76
C ILE A 335 11.89 34.14 17.44
N ARG A 336 11.35 35.30 17.03
CA ARG A 336 10.45 35.43 15.86
C ARG A 336 11.10 35.01 14.54
N ASP A 337 12.35 35.37 14.33
CA ASP A 337 13.04 35.20 13.04
C ASP A 337 14.05 34.04 13.03
N ASN A 338 14.28 33.41 14.20
CA ASN A 338 15.19 32.29 14.41
C ASN A 338 14.53 30.94 14.05
N ASP A 339 15.31 29.97 13.59
CA ASP A 339 14.86 28.58 13.51
C ASP A 339 14.82 27.95 14.91
N PHE A 340 14.02 26.91 15.15
CA PHE A 340 13.75 26.41 16.51
C PHE A 340 15.04 26.02 17.26
N ASN A 341 16.00 25.44 16.55
CA ASN A 341 17.28 24.98 17.10
C ASN A 341 18.35 26.07 17.22
N LYS A 342 18.09 27.29 16.73
CA LYS A 342 19.00 28.46 16.84
C LYS A 342 18.60 29.41 17.97
N VAL A 343 17.43 29.22 18.56
CA VAL A 343 16.96 30.00 19.71
C VAL A 343 17.78 29.65 20.97
N ASN A 344 18.25 30.68 21.68
CA ASN A 344 18.81 30.53 23.02
C ASN A 344 17.69 30.29 24.05
N TRP A 345 17.13 29.06 24.06
CA TRP A 345 16.00 28.71 24.93
C TRP A 345 16.29 28.96 26.41
N GLN A 346 17.52 28.70 26.88
CA GLN A 346 17.90 28.97 28.26
C GLN A 346 17.82 30.46 28.61
N GLY A 347 18.31 31.34 27.74
CA GLY A 347 18.22 32.79 27.93
C GLY A 347 16.78 33.30 27.91
N VAL A 348 15.95 32.77 27.01
CA VAL A 348 14.52 33.14 26.89
C VAL A 348 13.72 32.66 28.11
N LEU A 349 13.95 31.44 28.60
CA LEU A 349 13.28 30.86 29.77
C LEU A 349 13.70 31.50 31.09
N SER A 350 14.92 32.02 31.17
CA SER A 350 15.41 32.75 32.35
C SER A 350 15.03 34.24 32.36
N ASN A 351 14.35 34.76 31.33
CA ASN A 351 13.94 36.16 31.27
C ASN A 351 12.66 36.41 32.11
N PRO A 352 12.71 37.22 33.20
CA PRO A 352 11.55 37.46 34.07
C PRO A 352 10.40 38.22 33.41
N GLN A 353 10.60 38.79 32.20
CA GLN A 353 9.55 39.44 31.42
C GLN A 353 8.51 38.46 30.86
N TYR A 354 8.86 37.17 30.71
CA TYR A 354 8.00 36.16 30.08
C TYR A 354 7.64 35.05 31.06
N SER A 355 6.39 34.60 31.03
CA SER A 355 5.99 33.39 31.76
C SER A 355 6.40 32.13 31.01
N GLY A 356 6.68 31.04 31.74
CA GLY A 356 7.00 29.74 31.12
C GLY A 356 5.88 29.23 30.21
N GLU A 357 4.60 29.52 30.52
CA GLU A 357 3.47 29.22 29.63
C GLU A 357 3.54 30.02 28.32
N MET A 358 3.86 31.32 28.39
CA MET A 358 4.01 32.16 27.20
C MET A 358 5.17 31.65 26.32
N ILE A 359 6.32 31.32 26.90
CA ILE A 359 7.45 30.77 26.14
C ILE A 359 7.11 29.40 25.55
N GLY A 360 6.40 28.53 26.28
CA GLY A 360 5.91 27.26 25.75
C GLY A 360 4.97 27.44 24.55
N LEU A 361 4.08 28.43 24.62
CA LEU A 361 3.20 28.78 23.51
C LEU A 361 3.97 29.25 22.27
N GLU A 362 4.93 30.18 22.42
CA GLU A 362 5.69 30.68 21.28
C GLU A 362 6.64 29.60 20.71
N ALA A 363 7.23 28.75 21.57
CA ALA A 363 7.97 27.57 21.15
C ALA A 363 7.09 26.61 20.33
N SER A 364 5.85 26.37 20.76
CA SER A 364 4.90 25.52 20.02
C SER A 364 4.63 26.05 18.62
N LYS A 365 4.50 27.37 18.44
CA LYS A 365 4.29 28.00 17.13
C LYS A 365 5.51 27.82 16.23
N LEU A 366 6.70 28.10 16.75
CA LEU A 366 7.95 28.03 15.98
C LEU A 366 8.25 26.59 15.53
N ALA A 367 8.11 25.63 16.45
CA ALA A 367 8.23 24.21 16.13
C ALA A 367 7.19 23.77 15.09
N ALA A 368 5.95 24.24 15.19
CA ALA A 368 4.90 23.90 14.23
C ALA A 368 5.18 24.43 12.82
N LEU A 369 5.78 25.62 12.69
CA LEU A 369 6.20 26.16 11.40
C LEU A 369 7.38 25.38 10.80
N GLU A 370 8.35 24.94 11.62
CA GLU A 370 9.46 24.10 11.16
C GLU A 370 8.99 22.70 10.77
N ILE A 371 8.09 22.09 11.56
CA ILE A 371 7.47 20.79 11.24
C ILE A 371 6.67 20.89 9.94
N ASP A 372 5.74 21.84 9.81
CA ASP A 372 4.91 22.01 8.60
C ASP A 372 5.75 22.25 7.34
N GLY A 373 6.84 23.01 7.47
CA GLY A 373 7.81 23.27 6.41
C GLY A 373 8.76 22.11 6.09
N SER A 374 8.77 21.03 6.88
CA SER A 374 9.63 19.86 6.70
C SER A 374 8.89 18.67 6.10
N TRP A 375 9.62 17.62 5.73
CA TRP A 375 9.08 16.27 5.52
C TRP A 375 10.09 15.18 5.87
N SER A 376 9.61 13.99 6.25
CA SER A 376 10.45 12.83 6.54
C SER A 376 9.80 11.52 6.07
N THR A 377 10.57 10.65 5.44
CA THR A 377 10.08 9.42 4.82
C THR A 377 10.22 8.20 5.74
N PHE A 378 9.43 7.16 5.49
CA PHE A 378 9.51 5.90 6.22
C PHE A 378 9.13 4.68 5.34
N ASN A 379 9.48 3.49 5.83
CA ASN A 379 9.30 2.21 5.14
C ASN A 379 9.93 2.20 3.74
N ILE A 380 11.26 2.34 3.66
CA ILE A 380 12.01 2.17 2.39
C ILE A 380 11.57 0.88 1.70
N LEU A 381 11.14 1.01 0.45
CA LEU A 381 10.78 -0.12 -0.41
C LEU A 381 12.04 -0.62 -1.13
N LYS A 382 12.10 -1.94 -1.36
CA LYS A 382 13.21 -2.56 -2.08
C LYS A 382 13.27 -2.00 -3.51
N ALA A 383 14.45 -1.49 -3.88
CA ALA A 383 14.65 -0.93 -5.21
C ALA A 383 14.33 -1.94 -6.31
N GLY A 384 13.53 -1.53 -7.29
CA GLY A 384 13.19 -2.37 -8.44
C GLY A 384 14.42 -2.64 -9.33
N PRO A 385 14.46 -3.73 -10.12
CA PRO A 385 15.63 -4.08 -10.95
C PRO A 385 16.05 -3.03 -12.00
N LYS A 386 15.16 -2.08 -12.31
CA LYS A 386 15.38 -0.97 -13.26
C LYS A 386 15.32 0.41 -12.61
N GLN A 387 15.16 0.50 -11.29
CA GLN A 387 15.03 1.76 -10.58
C GLN A 387 16.34 2.57 -10.69
N PRO A 388 16.29 3.87 -11.05
CA PRO A 388 17.47 4.72 -11.04
C PRO A 388 18.12 4.75 -9.64
N LYS A 389 19.45 4.65 -9.57
CA LYS A 389 20.19 4.56 -8.29
C LYS A 389 19.99 5.78 -7.38
N ASN A 390 19.62 6.93 -7.95
CA ASN A 390 19.37 8.17 -7.24
C ASN A 390 17.88 8.38 -6.89
N ILE A 391 17.02 7.37 -7.11
CA ILE A 391 15.62 7.41 -6.69
C ILE A 391 15.41 6.33 -5.62
N THR A 392 14.85 6.72 -4.49
CA THR A 392 14.43 5.81 -3.41
C THR A 392 12.91 5.84 -3.28
N MET A 393 12.31 4.66 -3.15
CA MET A 393 10.85 4.48 -3.02
C MET A 393 10.50 4.21 -1.56
N TYR A 394 9.35 4.72 -1.11
CA TYR A 394 8.92 4.66 0.29
C TYR A 394 7.45 4.25 0.43
N GLY A 395 7.13 3.56 1.53
CA GLY A 395 5.75 3.20 1.89
C GLY A 395 4.95 4.35 2.49
N GLY A 396 5.63 5.40 2.96
CA GLY A 396 4.98 6.61 3.47
C GLY A 396 5.93 7.78 3.73
N VAL A 397 5.33 8.93 4.02
CA VAL A 397 5.99 10.19 4.33
C VAL A 397 5.16 11.00 5.33
N PHE A 398 5.83 11.62 6.29
CA PHE A 398 5.29 12.75 7.03
C PHE A 398 5.49 13.99 6.19
N LEU A 399 4.41 14.51 5.59
CA LEU A 399 4.42 15.74 4.84
C LEU A 399 3.93 16.87 5.76
N GLY A 400 4.89 17.57 6.38
CA GLY A 400 4.58 18.59 7.37
C GLY A 400 3.93 18.00 8.63
N ALA A 401 2.70 18.43 8.89
CA ALA A 401 1.90 17.97 10.01
C ALA A 401 1.29 16.56 9.84
N GLU A 402 1.10 16.10 8.60
CA GLU A 402 0.24 14.96 8.26
C GLU A 402 1.06 13.74 7.83
N MET A 403 0.58 12.54 8.16
CA MET A 403 1.13 11.27 7.67
C MET A 403 0.39 10.83 6.40
N ILE A 404 1.15 10.53 5.35
CA ILE A 404 0.68 10.09 4.04
C ILE A 404 1.33 8.73 3.73
N ARG A 405 0.54 7.77 3.25
CA ARG A 405 0.95 6.41 2.87
C ARG A 405 0.47 6.07 1.45
N LEU A 406 0.95 4.96 0.90
CA LEU A 406 0.37 4.38 -0.32
C LEU A 406 -1.12 4.06 -0.10
N GLY A 407 -1.94 4.29 -1.12
CA GLY A 407 -3.40 4.18 -1.08
C GLY A 407 -4.14 5.38 -0.45
N ASP A 408 -3.43 6.35 0.14
CA ASP A 408 -4.08 7.57 0.64
C ASP A 408 -4.41 8.55 -0.50
N PRO A 409 -5.58 9.21 -0.46
CA PRO A 409 -5.86 10.39 -1.27
C PRO A 409 -5.14 11.64 -0.76
N ILE A 410 -4.52 12.42 -1.65
CA ILE A 410 -4.00 13.76 -1.37
C ILE A 410 -4.74 14.87 -2.14
N ARG A 411 -4.76 16.07 -1.55
CA ARG A 411 -5.39 17.28 -2.08
C ARG A 411 -4.38 18.12 -2.88
N PRO A 412 -4.79 18.73 -4.01
CA PRO A 412 -3.94 19.64 -4.76
C PRO A 412 -3.87 21.01 -4.08
N LYS A 413 -2.75 21.72 -4.26
CA LYS A 413 -2.55 23.09 -3.77
C LYS A 413 -3.33 24.12 -4.58
N ASP A 414 -3.54 23.85 -5.87
CA ASP A 414 -4.45 24.59 -6.74
C ASP A 414 -5.91 24.24 -6.41
N LYS A 415 -6.65 25.22 -5.87
CA LYS A 415 -8.05 25.07 -5.47
C LYS A 415 -9.03 25.04 -6.65
N THR A 416 -8.58 25.31 -7.89
CA THR A 416 -9.39 25.12 -9.10
C THR A 416 -9.43 23.66 -9.55
N ARG A 417 -8.49 22.84 -9.05
CA ARG A 417 -8.39 21.42 -9.38
C ARG A 417 -9.28 20.58 -8.47
N ASP A 418 -10.47 20.24 -8.97
CA ASP A 418 -11.43 19.34 -8.33
C ASP A 418 -11.06 17.85 -8.56
N THR A 419 -9.82 17.46 -8.24
CA THR A 419 -9.37 16.05 -8.26
C THR A 419 -8.53 15.72 -7.04
N LEU A 420 -8.64 14.47 -6.57
CA LEU A 420 -7.75 13.87 -5.58
C LEU A 420 -6.80 12.90 -6.27
N LEU A 421 -5.55 12.82 -5.83
CA LEU A 421 -4.59 11.79 -6.26
C LEU A 421 -4.58 10.64 -5.25
N GLU A 422 -5.00 9.44 -5.66
CA GLU A 422 -4.74 8.19 -4.95
C GLU A 422 -3.26 7.82 -5.16
N ILE A 423 -2.46 7.83 -4.09
CA ILE A 423 -1.02 7.58 -4.19
C ILE A 423 -0.75 6.11 -4.44
N THR A 424 -0.06 5.80 -5.54
CA THR A 424 0.45 4.45 -5.84
C THR A 424 1.96 4.33 -5.59
N GLU A 425 2.70 5.44 -5.59
CA GLU A 425 4.15 5.49 -5.37
C GLU A 425 4.54 6.81 -4.68
N ILE A 426 5.45 6.72 -3.70
CA ILE A 426 6.12 7.85 -3.06
C ILE A 426 7.61 7.71 -3.34
N SER A 427 8.21 8.71 -3.98
CA SER A 427 9.60 8.67 -4.42
C SER A 427 10.38 9.91 -3.95
N VAL A 428 11.63 9.70 -3.57
CA VAL A 428 12.61 10.77 -3.34
C VAL A 428 13.71 10.63 -4.37
N THR A 429 13.93 11.70 -5.14
CA THR A 429 15.08 11.81 -6.05
C THR A 429 16.19 12.57 -5.33
N GLU A 430 17.34 11.93 -5.18
CA GLU A 430 18.59 12.56 -4.77
C GLU A 430 19.27 13.21 -5.99
N SER A 431 19.82 14.40 -5.81
CA SER A 431 20.55 15.12 -6.85
C SER A 431 21.69 15.94 -6.25
N THR A 432 22.88 15.78 -6.81
CA THR A 432 24.08 16.52 -6.44
C THR A 432 24.11 17.83 -7.22
N VAL A 433 24.15 18.97 -6.53
CA VAL A 433 24.20 20.31 -7.13
C VAL A 433 25.32 21.14 -6.54
N GLN A 434 25.95 21.96 -7.39
CA GLN A 434 26.96 22.91 -6.96
C GLN A 434 26.28 24.00 -6.11
N ALA A 435 26.70 24.13 -4.85
CA ALA A 435 26.09 25.01 -3.86
C ALA A 435 26.56 26.48 -4.00
N ASP A 436 27.79 26.68 -4.48
CA ASP A 436 28.32 28.00 -4.85
C ASP A 436 28.87 27.97 -6.29
N PRO A 437 28.30 28.72 -7.24
CA PRO A 437 28.84 28.84 -8.60
C PRO A 437 30.30 29.33 -8.66
N ALA A 438 30.78 30.05 -7.64
CA ALA A 438 32.15 30.56 -7.55
C ALA A 438 33.16 29.53 -7.00
N ASP A 439 32.70 28.48 -6.30
CA ASP A 439 33.54 27.39 -5.80
C ASP A 439 33.12 26.04 -6.43
N PRO A 440 33.90 25.52 -7.40
CA PRO A 440 33.58 24.24 -8.06
C PRO A 440 33.73 23.01 -7.13
N THR A 441 34.24 23.18 -5.90
CA THR A 441 34.30 22.13 -4.88
C THR A 441 33.11 22.17 -3.91
N SER A 442 32.34 23.27 -3.91
CA SER A 442 31.16 23.46 -3.08
C SER A 442 29.98 22.65 -3.62
N ILE A 443 29.82 21.43 -3.10
CA ILE A 443 28.80 20.46 -3.50
C ILE A 443 27.78 20.28 -2.39
N SER A 444 26.49 20.31 -2.74
CA SER A 444 25.39 19.97 -1.84
C SER A 444 24.48 18.90 -2.43
N THR A 445 23.85 18.12 -1.56
CA THR A 445 22.83 17.15 -1.94
C THR A 445 21.44 17.76 -1.76
N GLN A 446 20.64 17.74 -2.82
CA GLN A 446 19.22 18.08 -2.78
C GLN A 446 18.37 16.82 -2.88
N TYR A 447 17.21 16.87 -2.21
CA TYR A 447 16.20 15.80 -2.23
C TYR A 447 14.88 16.37 -2.75
N ALA A 448 14.32 15.76 -3.79
CA ALA A 448 13.04 16.13 -4.36
C ALA A 448 12.01 15.02 -4.10
N LEU A 449 10.96 15.33 -3.33
CA LEU A 449 9.83 14.44 -3.05
C LEU A 449 8.77 14.53 -4.16
N ALA A 450 8.31 13.38 -4.63
CA ALA A 450 7.23 13.24 -5.60
C ALA A 450 6.24 12.12 -5.19
N PHE A 451 5.00 12.32 -5.59
CA PHE A 451 3.88 11.40 -5.43
C PHE A 451 3.38 11.03 -6.82
N ARG A 452 3.39 9.73 -7.16
CA ARG A 452 2.78 9.22 -8.39
C ARG A 452 1.50 8.47 -8.03
N GLY A 453 0.47 8.64 -8.84
CA GLY A 453 -0.84 8.09 -8.52
C GLY A 453 -1.90 8.23 -9.61
N ILE A 454 -3.12 7.82 -9.22
CA ILE A 454 -4.31 7.83 -10.06
C ILE A 454 -5.18 9.01 -9.62
N GLU A 455 -5.62 9.86 -10.57
CA GLU A 455 -6.50 10.98 -10.23
C GLU A 455 -7.97 10.61 -10.34
N TYR A 456 -8.75 11.01 -9.34
CA TYR A 456 -10.19 10.83 -9.31
C TYR A 456 -10.92 12.14 -9.01
N GLN A 457 -12.10 12.31 -9.61
CA GLN A 457 -13.09 13.33 -9.24
C GLN A 457 -14.33 12.63 -8.66
N ALA A 458 -14.90 13.18 -7.60
CA ALA A 458 -16.20 12.75 -7.10
C ALA A 458 -17.30 13.20 -8.06
N VAL A 459 -18.13 12.27 -8.55
CA VAL A 459 -19.26 12.58 -9.42
C VAL A 459 -20.53 11.89 -8.92
N LEU A 460 -21.67 12.57 -9.06
CA LEU A 460 -22.99 11.97 -8.80
C LEU A 460 -23.51 11.33 -10.08
N VAL A 461 -23.85 10.04 -10.00
CA VAL A 461 -24.44 9.25 -11.09
C VAL A 461 -25.78 8.68 -10.64
N ASP A 462 -26.62 8.25 -11.59
CA ASP A 462 -27.87 7.53 -11.28
C ASP A 462 -27.58 6.30 -10.39
N GLU A 463 -28.47 6.04 -9.43
CA GLU A 463 -28.36 4.92 -8.50
C GLU A 463 -28.20 3.56 -9.19
N ASN A 464 -28.81 3.36 -10.37
CA ASN A 464 -28.71 2.14 -11.19
C ASN A 464 -27.65 2.24 -12.29
N GLY A 465 -26.96 3.38 -12.41
CA GLY A 465 -25.89 3.59 -13.38
C GLY A 465 -24.73 2.61 -13.19
N LYS A 466 -24.11 2.17 -14.30
CA LYS A 466 -22.89 1.36 -14.28
C LYS A 466 -21.78 2.09 -13.51
N ILE A 467 -21.15 1.40 -12.57
CA ILE A 467 -20.07 1.92 -11.75
C ILE A 467 -18.73 1.50 -12.38
N PRO A 468 -17.83 2.42 -12.77
CA PRO A 468 -16.46 2.08 -13.15
C PRO A 468 -15.66 1.64 -11.92
N GLY A 469 -14.51 0.96 -12.10
CA GLY A 469 -13.67 0.52 -10.97
C GLY A 469 -13.40 1.65 -9.97
N GLN A 470 -13.77 1.45 -8.70
CA GLN A 470 -13.64 2.42 -7.62
C GLN A 470 -12.32 2.22 -6.86
N PRO A 471 -11.72 3.29 -6.30
CA PRO A 471 -10.58 3.17 -5.40
C PRO A 471 -10.98 2.46 -4.09
N GLU A 472 -10.11 1.59 -3.59
CA GLU A 472 -10.40 0.73 -2.43
C GLU A 472 -10.04 1.37 -1.08
N GLY A 473 -9.35 2.52 -1.09
CA GLY A 473 -8.89 3.21 0.11
C GLY A 473 -10.03 3.64 1.05
N ALA A 474 -9.85 3.43 2.36
CA ALA A 474 -10.89 3.65 3.38
C ALA A 474 -11.48 5.07 3.39
N ILE A 475 -10.67 6.09 3.06
CA ILE A 475 -11.14 7.49 2.94
C ILE A 475 -12.11 7.62 1.77
N PHE A 476 -11.77 7.08 0.58
CA PHE A 476 -12.67 7.08 -0.57
C PHE A 476 -13.97 6.33 -0.27
N ALA A 477 -13.91 5.18 0.41
CA ALA A 477 -15.09 4.40 0.77
C ALA A 477 -16.04 5.18 1.70
N LYS A 478 -15.52 5.80 2.78
CA LYS A 478 -16.32 6.64 3.69
C LYS A 478 -16.91 7.86 3.00
N ASP A 479 -16.10 8.56 2.21
CA ASP A 479 -16.53 9.77 1.51
C ASP A 479 -17.60 9.46 0.45
N THR A 480 -17.48 8.30 -0.24
CA THR A 480 -18.52 7.77 -1.14
C THR A 480 -19.83 7.52 -0.42
N ALA A 481 -19.78 6.89 0.76
CA ALA A 481 -20.95 6.60 1.57
C ALA A 481 -21.63 7.90 2.04
N PHE A 482 -20.87 8.84 2.60
CA PHE A 482 -21.35 10.15 3.03
C PHE A 482 -22.03 10.92 1.88
N ARG A 483 -21.33 11.11 0.76
CA ARG A 483 -21.85 11.85 -0.40
C ARG A 483 -23.09 11.18 -1.01
N THR A 484 -23.16 9.84 -1.00
CA THR A 484 -24.33 9.08 -1.46
C THR A 484 -25.53 9.29 -0.53
N LEU A 485 -25.33 9.25 0.79
CA LEU A 485 -26.39 9.52 1.76
C LEU A 485 -26.91 10.96 1.63
N ALA A 486 -26.01 11.94 1.53
CA ALA A 486 -26.38 13.33 1.29
C ALA A 486 -27.15 13.51 -0.04
N ALA A 487 -26.69 12.92 -1.15
CA ALA A 487 -27.39 13.01 -2.44
C ALA A 487 -28.83 12.47 -2.36
N LYS A 488 -29.02 11.32 -1.67
CA LYS A 488 -30.34 10.72 -1.44
C LYS A 488 -31.24 11.58 -0.56
N ALA A 489 -30.70 12.17 0.50
CA ALA A 489 -31.43 13.09 1.37
C ALA A 489 -31.93 14.34 0.63
N GLY A 490 -31.14 14.85 -0.32
CA GLY A 490 -31.55 15.91 -1.26
C GLY A 490 -32.58 15.49 -2.32
N GLY A 491 -33.27 14.35 -2.14
CA GLY A 491 -34.31 13.84 -3.05
C GLY A 491 -33.81 13.26 -4.38
N LYS A 492 -32.49 13.12 -4.56
CA LYS A 492 -31.90 12.62 -5.82
C LYS A 492 -31.75 11.10 -5.76
N ARG A 493 -32.19 10.39 -6.80
CA ARG A 493 -31.89 8.95 -7.01
C ARG A 493 -30.46 8.76 -7.53
N MET A 494 -29.50 9.33 -6.81
CA MET A 494 -28.10 9.37 -7.20
C MET A 494 -27.22 8.74 -6.14
N LYS A 495 -26.07 8.24 -6.59
CA LYS A 495 -24.96 7.79 -5.75
C LYS A 495 -23.68 8.53 -6.15
N CYS A 496 -22.80 8.74 -5.19
CA CYS A 496 -21.46 9.21 -5.49
C CYS A 496 -20.63 8.05 -6.04
N VAL A 497 -19.79 8.34 -7.04
CA VAL A 497 -18.72 7.45 -7.50
C VAL A 497 -17.48 8.30 -7.81
N TRP A 498 -16.32 7.70 -7.73
CA TRP A 498 -15.06 8.30 -8.14
C TRP A 498 -14.83 8.00 -9.62
N GLN A 499 -14.80 9.05 -10.45
CA GLN A 499 -14.44 8.96 -11.85
C GLN A 499 -12.95 9.21 -12.01
N ARG A 500 -12.24 8.21 -12.51
CA ARG A 500 -10.82 8.30 -12.87
C ARG A 500 -10.61 9.34 -14.00
N LYS A 501 -9.66 10.25 -13.81
CA LYS A 501 -9.27 11.31 -14.76
C LYS A 501 -7.91 11.06 -15.40
N SER A 502 -6.98 10.48 -14.64
CA SER A 502 -5.66 10.06 -15.11
C SER A 502 -5.24 8.79 -14.38
N TYR A 503 -4.51 7.91 -15.08
CA TYR A 503 -3.95 6.67 -14.54
C TYR A 503 -2.54 6.84 -13.97
N ASP A 504 -1.83 7.88 -14.41
CA ASP A 504 -0.43 8.10 -14.07
C ASP A 504 -0.18 9.61 -14.04
N THR A 505 -0.36 10.21 -12.87
CA THR A 505 0.04 11.60 -12.65
C THR A 505 1.05 11.70 -11.53
N VAL A 506 2.04 12.56 -11.73
CA VAL A 506 3.06 12.89 -10.74
C VAL A 506 2.80 14.29 -10.19
N TRP A 507 2.66 14.42 -8.87
CA TRP A 507 2.63 15.69 -8.15
C TRP A 507 3.93 15.81 -7.34
N HIS A 508 4.60 16.95 -7.40
CA HIS A 508 5.75 17.22 -6.54
C HIS A 508 5.30 17.78 -5.18
N GLU A 509 6.18 17.76 -4.18
CA GLU A 509 5.93 18.30 -2.83
C GLU A 509 5.16 19.64 -2.81
N ARG A 510 5.54 20.58 -3.70
CA ARG A 510 4.96 21.92 -3.79
C ARG A 510 3.51 21.95 -4.31
N ASP A 511 3.10 20.91 -5.04
CA ASP A 511 1.80 20.81 -5.69
C ASP A 511 0.73 20.22 -4.74
N VAL A 512 1.16 19.70 -3.58
CA VAL A 512 0.32 19.03 -2.57
C VAL A 512 -0.11 20.01 -1.46
N ALA A 513 -1.42 20.06 -1.19
CA ALA A 513 -1.97 20.84 -0.07
C ALA A 513 -1.97 20.09 1.27
N GLY A 514 -1.84 18.76 1.23
CA GLY A 514 -1.95 17.83 2.36
C GLY A 514 -2.81 16.62 2.00
N ARG A 515 -3.05 15.70 2.94
CA ARG A 515 -3.95 14.56 2.73
C ARG A 515 -5.41 14.99 2.59
N SER A 516 -6.21 14.19 1.90
CA SER A 516 -7.67 14.27 2.00
C SER A 516 -8.16 13.56 3.27
N TYR A 517 -9.38 13.88 3.67
CA TYR A 517 -10.08 13.31 4.81
C TYR A 517 -11.46 12.82 4.35
N ALA A 518 -12.07 11.89 5.07
CA ALA A 518 -13.48 11.57 4.84
C ALA A 518 -14.34 12.77 5.27
N SER A 519 -15.28 13.20 4.43
CA SER A 519 -16.02 14.47 4.68
C SER A 519 -16.87 14.41 5.94
N ASP A 520 -17.46 13.26 6.27
CA ASP A 520 -18.23 13.05 7.49
C ASP A 520 -17.37 13.29 8.75
N GLU A 521 -16.20 12.66 8.82
CA GLU A 521 -15.27 12.80 9.95
C GLU A 521 -14.73 14.23 10.07
N LEU A 522 -14.35 14.84 8.94
CA LEU A 522 -13.80 16.19 8.93
C LEU A 522 -14.84 17.26 9.26
N ILE A 523 -16.08 17.14 8.75
CA ILE A 523 -17.20 18.00 9.16
C ILE A 523 -17.51 17.78 10.64
N HIS A 524 -17.57 16.53 11.11
CA HIS A 524 -17.87 16.22 12.51
C HIS A 524 -16.89 16.91 13.46
N VAL A 525 -15.57 16.84 13.21
CA VAL A 525 -14.62 17.56 14.06
C VAL A 525 -14.69 19.07 13.83
N THR A 526 -14.68 19.58 12.60
CA THR A 526 -14.56 21.03 12.35
C THR A 526 -15.82 21.84 12.66
N LYS A 527 -17.00 21.27 12.47
CA LYS A 527 -18.31 21.94 12.59
C LYS A 527 -19.25 21.31 13.63
N GLY A 528 -18.97 20.08 14.07
CA GLY A 528 -19.80 19.35 15.03
C GLY A 528 -20.84 18.43 14.38
N GLU A 529 -21.45 17.59 15.22
CA GLU A 529 -22.38 16.53 14.81
C GLU A 529 -23.65 17.06 14.10
N GLU A 530 -24.15 18.23 14.51
CA GLU A 530 -25.39 18.80 13.94
C GLU A 530 -25.23 19.20 12.47
N GLU A 531 -24.06 19.64 12.03
CA GLU A 531 -23.82 19.94 10.61
C GLU A 531 -23.73 18.63 9.78
N VAL A 532 -23.25 17.53 10.36
CA VAL A 532 -23.29 16.20 9.73
C VAL A 532 -24.73 15.68 9.64
N LYS A 533 -25.53 15.81 10.70
CA LYS A 533 -26.97 15.46 10.68
C LYS A 533 -27.74 16.29 9.65
N LYS A 534 -27.43 17.58 9.54
CA LYS A 534 -27.99 18.48 8.52
C LYS A 534 -27.59 18.05 7.10
N ALA A 535 -26.34 17.68 6.86
CA ALA A 535 -25.90 17.11 5.59
C ALA A 535 -26.67 15.82 5.25
N HIS A 536 -26.83 14.91 6.22
CA HIS A 536 -27.57 13.65 6.06
C HIS A 536 -29.10 13.80 5.92
N SER A 537 -29.68 14.93 6.29
CA SER A 537 -31.13 15.17 6.23
C SER A 537 -31.57 16.11 5.10
N THR A 538 -30.69 17.02 4.66
CA THR A 538 -30.98 18.01 3.61
C THR A 538 -30.23 17.76 2.31
N GLY A 539 -29.16 16.96 2.35
CA GLY A 539 -28.23 16.80 1.23
C GLY A 539 -27.33 18.01 0.95
N VAL A 540 -27.38 19.04 1.79
CA VAL A 540 -26.58 20.27 1.66
C VAL A 540 -25.44 20.25 2.67
N PHE A 541 -24.21 20.30 2.17
CA PHE A 541 -22.99 20.47 2.96
C PHE A 541 -21.98 21.32 2.17
N GLN A 542 -21.02 21.91 2.89
CA GLN A 542 -19.85 22.55 2.27
C GLN A 542 -18.72 21.52 2.16
N GLU A 543 -18.02 21.52 1.02
CA GLU A 543 -16.90 20.61 0.77
C GLU A 543 -15.86 20.62 1.89
N ALA A 544 -15.54 19.44 2.41
CA ALA A 544 -14.78 19.33 3.66
C ALA A 544 -13.34 19.88 3.53
N SER A 545 -12.76 19.82 2.33
CA SER A 545 -11.48 20.45 1.98
C SER A 545 -11.48 21.98 2.15
N ALA A 546 -12.64 22.64 2.09
CA ALA A 546 -12.76 24.09 2.30
C ALA A 546 -12.53 24.52 3.76
N PHE A 547 -12.56 23.57 4.71
CA PHE A 547 -12.22 23.81 6.12
C PHE A 547 -10.72 23.68 6.42
N LEU A 548 -9.90 23.39 5.40
CA LEU A 548 -8.46 23.21 5.54
C LEU A 548 -7.69 24.28 4.77
N ASN A 549 -6.61 24.74 5.40
CA ASN A 549 -5.53 25.43 4.76
C ASN A 549 -4.71 24.47 3.88
N ASN A 550 -3.88 25.04 3.02
CA ASN A 550 -2.82 24.32 2.33
C ASN A 550 -1.59 24.22 3.26
N ARG A 551 -0.81 23.15 3.15
CA ARG A 551 0.53 23.06 3.75
C ARG A 551 1.37 24.29 3.39
N MET A 552 2.05 24.84 4.39
CA MET A 552 2.85 26.06 4.30
C MET A 552 2.09 27.28 3.76
N GLN A 553 0.81 27.44 4.14
CA GLN A 553 0.02 28.63 3.80
C GLN A 553 0.31 29.83 4.73
N SER A 554 0.88 29.62 5.92
CA SER A 554 1.24 30.73 6.81
C SER A 554 2.36 31.57 6.19
N ALA A 555 2.26 32.90 6.30
CA ALA A 555 3.31 33.82 5.82
C ALA A 555 4.66 33.62 6.54
N ALA A 556 4.65 32.98 7.72
CA ALA A 556 5.86 32.62 8.47
C ALA A 556 6.39 31.21 8.13
N SER A 557 5.69 30.41 7.33
CA SER A 557 6.17 29.07 6.92
C SER A 557 7.35 29.21 5.96
N ARG A 558 8.44 28.48 6.24
CA ARG A 558 9.63 28.36 5.38
C ARG A 558 9.72 26.92 4.86
N ASN A 559 10.36 26.69 3.71
CA ASN A 559 10.67 25.33 3.30
C ASN A 559 11.95 24.85 4.01
N TYR A 560 11.81 23.84 4.87
CA TYR A 560 12.90 23.19 5.59
C TYR A 560 13.32 21.86 4.92
N GLY A 561 12.53 21.36 3.97
CA GLY A 561 12.85 20.20 3.15
C GLY A 561 12.91 18.88 3.94
N ARG A 562 13.77 17.96 3.46
CA ARG A 562 13.93 16.62 4.05
C ARG A 562 14.59 16.68 5.43
N LYS A 563 13.95 16.04 6.41
CA LYS A 563 14.55 15.58 7.67
C LYS A 563 14.77 14.07 7.57
N VAL A 564 15.78 13.54 8.26
CA VAL A 564 16.15 12.11 8.20
C VAL A 564 14.97 11.22 8.60
N ASN A 565 14.32 11.54 9.71
CA ASN A 565 13.19 10.81 10.27
C ASN A 565 12.23 11.78 11.00
N ARG A 566 11.11 11.26 11.49
CA ARG A 566 10.09 12.07 12.18
C ARG A 566 10.63 12.63 13.49
N TRP A 567 11.54 11.92 14.17
CA TRP A 567 12.22 12.41 15.36
C TRP A 567 13.04 13.69 15.10
N ALA A 568 13.91 13.68 14.08
CA ALA A 568 14.69 14.85 13.65
C ALA A 568 13.81 16.02 13.16
N THR A 569 12.54 15.75 12.84
CA THR A 569 11.54 16.77 12.49
C THR A 569 10.98 17.48 13.73
N TYR A 570 10.79 16.78 14.86
CA TYR A 570 10.40 17.42 16.13
C TYR A 570 11.58 18.09 16.83
N SER A 571 12.77 17.50 16.74
CA SER A 571 13.97 17.98 17.44
C SER A 571 13.69 18.21 18.93
N GLN A 572 14.14 19.33 19.53
CA GLN A 572 13.92 19.64 20.94
C GLN A 572 12.50 20.15 21.29
N ALA A 573 11.52 20.03 20.38
CA ALA A 573 10.15 20.51 20.56
C ALA A 573 9.20 19.52 21.27
N VAL A 574 9.71 18.37 21.71
CA VAL A 574 9.00 17.37 22.54
C VAL A 574 9.93 16.91 23.65
N ASN A 575 9.39 16.60 24.85
CA ASN A 575 10.23 16.09 25.94
C ASN A 575 10.69 14.64 25.63
N ILE A 576 12.00 14.41 25.74
CA ILE A 576 12.68 13.14 25.46
C ILE A 576 12.48 12.13 26.61
N VAL A 577 12.21 12.59 27.84
CA VAL A 577 12.08 11.75 29.04
C VAL A 577 10.84 10.85 28.98
N HIS A 578 9.75 11.36 28.39
CA HIS A 578 8.61 10.54 27.99
C HIS A 578 8.92 9.94 26.62
N GLN A 579 8.99 8.61 26.56
CA GLN A 579 9.46 7.88 25.37
C GLN A 579 8.81 8.42 24.09
N CYS A 580 9.68 8.76 23.12
CA CYS A 580 9.35 9.26 21.78
C CYS A 580 8.06 8.62 21.21
N PRO A 581 7.22 9.37 20.47
CA PRO A 581 6.16 8.80 19.65
C PRO A 581 6.69 7.63 18.83
N ARG A 582 6.48 6.39 19.32
CA ARG A 582 6.72 5.18 18.53
C ARG A 582 5.68 5.20 17.44
N VAL A 583 6.09 5.76 16.30
CA VAL A 583 5.23 6.17 15.20
C VAL A 583 4.31 5.02 14.76
N GLY A 584 4.85 3.80 14.79
CA GLY A 584 4.07 2.58 14.86
C GLY A 584 5.00 1.37 15.00
N PRO A 585 4.50 0.17 15.33
CA PRO A 585 5.26 -1.07 15.11
C PRO A 585 5.45 -1.38 13.61
N ASP A 586 4.69 -0.72 12.75
CA ASP A 586 4.63 -0.85 11.29
C ASP A 586 5.42 0.26 10.56
N ILE A 587 6.14 1.11 11.28
CA ILE A 587 6.94 2.22 10.73
C ILE A 587 8.42 1.99 11.05
N THR A 588 9.20 1.76 10.00
CA THR A 588 10.68 1.74 10.00
C THR A 588 11.16 3.06 9.39
N GLU A 589 11.76 3.92 10.20
CA GLU A 589 12.33 5.20 9.73
C GLU A 589 13.80 5.05 9.31
N ASP A 590 14.31 6.02 8.54
CA ASP A 590 15.73 6.09 8.21
C ASP A 590 16.53 6.40 9.50
N SER A 591 17.55 5.60 9.80
CA SER A 591 18.47 5.86 10.91
C SER A 591 19.42 7.00 10.59
N GLU A 592 19.77 7.81 11.59
CA GLU A 592 21.00 8.61 11.54
C GLU A 592 22.19 7.63 11.45
N ASN A 593 23.04 7.80 10.45
CA ASN A 593 24.28 7.02 10.24
C ASN A 593 25.45 7.63 11.02
#